data_AF-A0A8B8MCS4-F1
#
_entry.id   AF-A0A8B8MCS4-F1
#
_cell.length_a   1.000
_cell.length_b   1.000
_cell.length_c   1.000
_cell.angle_alpha   90.00
_cell.angle_beta   90.00
_cell.angle_gamma   90.00
#
_symmetry.space_group_name_H-M   'P 1'
#
loop_
_entity.id
_entity.type
_entity.pdbx_description
1 polymer ?
#
loop_
_entity_poly.entity_id
_entity_poly.type
_entity_poly.pdbx_seq_one_letter_code
_entity_poly.pdbx_strand_id
1 'polypeptide(L)'
;MKLKHIFEKQPSPDSLHYASSSGLSGDDKAIRYRVATSKHRYFLANLHFFPIKIDLNFVRIVMAEMVGTFILMFCVCGIITSTQLQNGAVGLLEYAATAGLTVVVIVFSIGPISCAHVNPAITIAFATIGQFPWLKVPVYIIAQTVGSMSATYIGSLVYGIKSDVMMTQPLQGCNSAFWVEVIATFIIMFLIAALTSESQSVGHFSGLVAGIAIGLAVLITGPISGGSMNPARSLGPAILSWKFKDIWIYILAPCVGAVAGALLYCFIRLRGQHCSTLSSPNISDVARPIPLCSRRSGPMILLVEKNWILLSKGVEGFSQRLRTKGIPYDVHHKFPL
;
A
#
# COMPACT_ATOMS: atom_id res chain seq x y z
N MET A 1 -79.66 -43.11 15.82
CA MET A 1 -79.87 -44.44 16.42
C MET A 1 -78.50 -45.00 16.81
N LYS A 2 -78.29 -45.20 18.13
CA LYS A 2 -77.22 -45.94 18.85
C LYS A 2 -75.72 -45.57 18.75
N LEU A 3 -75.23 -45.12 19.92
CA LEU A 3 -73.88 -45.24 20.51
C LEU A 3 -73.42 -46.71 20.73
N LYS A 4 -72.10 -46.95 20.76
CA LYS A 4 -71.29 -47.61 21.83
C LYS A 4 -69.83 -47.89 21.34
N HIS A 5 -68.78 -47.35 21.99
CA HIS A 5 -67.93 -47.95 23.05
C HIS A 5 -67.13 -49.19 22.58
N ILE A 6 -65.88 -49.53 22.98
CA ILE A 6 -64.72 -48.94 23.70
C ILE A 6 -63.67 -50.10 23.76
N PHE A 7 -62.35 -49.81 23.68
CA PHE A 7 -61.18 -50.57 24.22
C PHE A 7 -60.88 -52.01 23.72
N GLU A 8 -59.66 -52.59 23.74
CA GLU A 8 -58.25 -52.23 24.02
C GLU A 8 -57.38 -53.52 23.80
N LYS A 9 -56.05 -53.33 23.64
CA LYS A 9 -54.92 -54.24 24.00
C LYS A 9 -54.20 -55.12 22.94
N GLN A 10 -52.91 -54.78 22.77
CA GLN A 10 -51.70 -55.51 22.31
C GLN A 10 -51.39 -56.77 23.17
N PRO A 11 -50.35 -57.63 22.95
CA PRO A 11 -49.22 -57.61 21.98
C PRO A 11 -48.93 -58.96 21.24
N SER A 12 -47.83 -58.97 20.47
CA SER A 12 -47.09 -60.01 19.72
C SER A 12 -46.66 -61.28 20.53
N PRO A 13 -45.94 -62.32 20.00
CA PRO A 13 -45.22 -62.45 18.71
C PRO A 13 -45.35 -63.81 17.98
N ASP A 14 -44.91 -63.88 16.72
CA ASP A 14 -44.07 -65.00 16.24
C ASP A 14 -43.47 -64.72 14.85
N SER A 15 -42.18 -65.02 14.77
CA SER A 15 -41.21 -64.77 13.70
C SER A 15 -41.18 -65.86 12.62
N LEU A 16 -40.53 -65.56 11.48
CA LEU A 16 -39.67 -66.39 10.59
C LEU A 16 -39.94 -66.05 9.10
N HIS A 17 -38.99 -65.80 8.18
CA HIS A 17 -37.55 -66.06 8.07
C HIS A 17 -36.84 -65.07 7.10
N TYR A 18 -35.63 -64.63 7.50
CA TYR A 18 -34.34 -64.52 6.77
C TYR A 18 -34.09 -63.51 5.62
N ALA A 19 -33.17 -62.57 5.88
CA ALA A 19 -31.77 -62.64 5.40
C ALA A 19 -30.80 -61.69 6.17
N SER A 20 -29.71 -62.28 6.71
CA SER A 20 -28.37 -61.78 7.13
C SER A 20 -28.15 -60.31 7.54
N SER A 21 -27.71 -59.97 8.78
CA SER A 21 -26.37 -60.18 9.41
C SER A 21 -25.26 -59.46 8.63
N SER A 22 -24.34 -58.63 9.16
CA SER A 22 -23.77 -58.37 10.50
C SER A 22 -22.82 -57.17 10.33
N GLY A 23 -22.66 -56.25 11.30
CA GLY A 23 -21.57 -56.33 12.26
C GLY A 23 -20.75 -55.03 12.30
N LEU A 24 -20.86 -54.26 13.39
CA LEU A 24 -20.03 -53.09 13.64
C LEU A 24 -18.59 -53.52 13.94
N SER A 25 -17.64 -53.08 13.10
CA SER A 25 -16.20 -53.37 13.26
C SER A 25 -15.55 -52.41 14.26
N GLY A 26 -14.60 -52.94 15.06
CA GLY A 26 -13.74 -52.17 15.97
C GLY A 26 -12.87 -51.11 15.29
N ASP A 27 -12.81 -51.12 13.96
CA ASP A 27 -12.08 -50.15 13.14
C ASP A 27 -12.67 -48.73 13.22
N ASP A 28 -13.99 -48.58 13.36
CA ASP A 28 -14.64 -47.27 13.38
C ASP A 28 -14.31 -46.44 14.64
N LYS A 29 -14.05 -47.13 15.77
CA LYS A 29 -13.58 -46.47 17.01
C LYS A 29 -12.09 -46.10 16.91
N ALA A 30 -11.27 -46.93 16.27
CA ALA A 30 -9.86 -46.66 16.04
C ALA A 30 -9.63 -45.48 15.08
N ILE A 31 -10.47 -45.35 14.05
CA ILE A 31 -10.46 -44.21 13.10
C ILE A 31 -10.82 -42.91 13.82
N ARG A 32 -11.85 -42.89 14.68
CA ARG A 32 -12.22 -41.70 15.44
C ARG A 32 -11.14 -41.26 16.44
N TYR A 33 -10.42 -42.20 17.06
CA TYR A 33 -9.31 -41.91 17.97
C TYR A 33 -8.05 -41.41 17.23
N ARG A 34 -7.77 -41.95 16.04
CA ARG A 34 -6.68 -41.45 15.16
C ARG A 34 -6.96 -40.06 14.63
N VAL A 35 -8.21 -39.71 14.33
CA VAL A 35 -8.60 -38.36 13.87
C VAL A 35 -8.45 -37.32 14.99
N ALA A 36 -8.78 -37.66 16.25
CA ALA A 36 -8.60 -36.75 17.38
C ALA A 36 -7.11 -36.53 17.77
N THR A 37 -6.30 -37.59 17.73
CA THR A 37 -4.85 -37.51 18.03
C THR A 37 -4.01 -36.94 16.87
N SER A 38 -4.57 -36.91 15.65
CA SER A 38 -3.97 -36.25 14.49
C SER A 38 -4.14 -34.73 14.57
N LYS A 39 -5.35 -34.24 14.91
CA LYS A 39 -5.63 -32.80 15.06
C LYS A 39 -4.77 -32.13 16.14
N HIS A 40 -4.48 -32.84 17.23
CA HIS A 40 -3.62 -32.34 18.30
C HIS A 40 -2.12 -32.36 17.93
N ARG A 41 -1.67 -33.30 17.07
CA ARG A 41 -0.29 -33.33 16.54
C ARG A 41 -0.03 -32.26 15.50
N TYR A 42 -1.03 -31.85 14.70
CA TYR A 42 -0.89 -30.68 13.83
C TYR A 42 -0.85 -29.36 14.61
N PHE A 43 -1.58 -29.28 15.73
CA PHE A 43 -1.55 -28.11 16.61
C PHE A 43 -0.23 -27.99 17.39
N LEU A 44 0.35 -29.11 17.83
CA LEU A 44 1.63 -29.15 18.56
C LEU A 44 2.89 -29.18 17.66
N ALA A 45 2.77 -29.54 16.37
CA ALA A 45 3.86 -29.41 15.41
C ALA A 45 4.09 -27.97 14.92
N ASN A 46 3.16 -27.06 15.19
CA ASN A 46 3.34 -25.61 14.97
C ASN A 46 4.07 -24.90 16.12
N LEU A 47 4.54 -25.64 17.13
CA LEU A 47 5.45 -25.14 18.17
C LEU A 47 6.93 -25.32 17.81
N HIS A 48 7.26 -25.60 16.55
CA HIS A 48 8.64 -25.52 16.07
C HIS A 48 8.99 -24.04 15.83
N PHE A 49 9.53 -23.44 16.89
CA PHE A 49 10.32 -22.23 16.94
C PHE A 49 10.88 -21.82 15.56
N PHE A 50 10.36 -20.71 15.06
CA PHE A 50 10.64 -20.13 13.74
C PHE A 50 12.10 -20.29 13.29
N PRO A 51 12.41 -21.03 12.22
CA PRO A 51 13.50 -20.61 11.36
C PRO A 51 12.95 -19.39 10.61
N ILE A 52 13.19 -18.17 11.13
CA ILE A 52 12.93 -16.94 10.38
C ILE A 52 13.87 -16.97 9.18
N LYS A 53 13.45 -17.62 8.09
CA LYS A 53 14.03 -17.37 6.77
C LYS A 53 13.59 -15.97 6.39
N ILE A 54 14.42 -14.99 6.75
CA ILE A 54 14.23 -13.61 6.34
C ILE A 54 14.27 -13.59 4.82
N ASP A 55 13.13 -13.34 4.18
CA ASP A 55 13.08 -13.12 2.74
C ASP A 55 13.82 -11.81 2.43
N LEU A 56 14.94 -11.91 1.72
CA LEU A 56 15.74 -10.75 1.31
C LEU A 56 14.92 -9.73 0.53
N ASN A 57 13.91 -10.17 -0.24
CA ASN A 57 13.03 -9.24 -0.95
C ASN A 57 12.14 -8.47 0.03
N PHE A 58 11.65 -9.12 1.08
CA PHE A 58 10.89 -8.44 2.13
C PHE A 58 11.74 -7.39 2.85
N VAL A 59 13.00 -7.70 3.18
CA VAL A 59 13.93 -6.72 3.76
C VAL A 59 14.15 -5.54 2.82
N ARG A 60 14.38 -5.78 1.53
CA ARG A 60 14.55 -4.71 0.53
C ARG A 60 13.33 -3.78 0.46
N ILE A 61 12.12 -4.36 0.51
CA ILE A 61 10.86 -3.60 0.52
C ILE A 61 10.76 -2.71 1.76
N VAL A 62 11.05 -3.26 2.95
CA VAL A 62 10.99 -2.52 4.21
C VAL A 62 12.04 -1.39 4.24
N MET A 63 13.25 -1.68 3.76
CA MET A 63 14.32 -0.67 3.64
C MET A 63 13.96 0.43 2.65
N ALA A 64 13.30 0.10 1.54
CA ALA A 64 12.82 1.09 0.58
C ALA A 64 11.83 2.06 1.22
N GLU A 65 10.85 1.58 2.00
CA GLU A 65 9.92 2.46 2.73
C GLU A 65 10.63 3.35 3.76
N MET A 66 11.57 2.79 4.52
CA MET A 66 12.37 3.55 5.49
C MET A 66 13.19 4.65 4.80
N VAL A 67 13.92 4.32 3.73
CA VAL A 67 14.75 5.27 2.98
C VAL A 67 13.90 6.32 2.26
N GLY A 68 12.76 5.92 1.69
CA GLY A 68 11.82 6.84 1.08
C GLY A 68 11.29 7.86 2.07
N THR A 69 10.81 7.42 3.24
CA THR A 69 10.35 8.36 4.28
C THR A 69 11.49 9.19 4.85
N PHE A 70 12.71 8.63 4.95
CA PHE A 70 13.90 9.41 5.32
C PHE A 70 14.15 10.56 4.35
N ILE A 71 14.19 10.29 3.03
CA ILE A 71 14.42 11.32 2.01
C ILE A 71 13.34 12.40 2.09
N LEU A 72 12.07 12.01 2.19
CA LEU A 72 10.95 12.94 2.33
C LEU A 72 11.16 13.89 3.50
N MET A 73 11.43 13.33 4.67
CA MET A 73 11.56 14.10 5.89
C MET A 73 12.84 14.93 5.91
N PHE A 74 13.94 14.45 5.34
CA PHE A 74 15.19 15.22 5.27
C PHE A 74 15.04 16.45 4.38
N CYS A 75 14.37 16.32 3.23
CA CYS A 75 14.02 17.47 2.39
C CYS A 75 13.10 18.47 3.10
N VAL A 76 12.11 17.97 3.86
CA VAL A 76 11.25 18.80 4.72
C VAL A 76 12.06 19.55 5.79
N CYS A 77 13.04 18.90 6.42
CA CYS A 77 13.94 19.55 7.38
C CYS A 77 14.75 20.68 6.72
N GLY A 78 15.27 20.43 5.51
CA GLY A 78 16.05 21.41 4.76
C GLY A 78 15.24 22.66 4.39
N ILE A 79 14.00 22.50 3.92
CA ILE A 79 13.17 23.66 3.57
C ILE A 79 12.71 24.46 4.79
N ILE A 80 12.37 23.78 5.91
CA ILE A 80 12.03 24.46 7.18
C ILE A 80 13.23 25.29 7.66
N THR A 81 14.42 24.72 7.61
CA THR A 81 15.66 25.43 7.97
C THR A 81 15.90 26.62 7.05
N SER A 82 15.73 26.44 5.73
CA SER A 82 15.89 27.52 4.75
C SER A 82 14.94 28.69 5.03
N THR A 83 13.67 28.41 5.35
CA THR A 83 12.69 29.42 5.78
C THR A 83 13.15 30.18 7.01
N GLN A 84 13.72 29.50 8.02
CA GLN A 84 14.23 30.16 9.22
C GLN A 84 15.45 31.04 8.94
N LEU A 85 16.43 30.52 8.21
CA LEU A 85 17.67 31.26 7.89
C LEU A 85 17.41 32.48 7.02
N GLN A 86 16.36 32.45 6.20
CA GLN A 86 15.96 33.56 5.34
C GLN A 86 14.87 34.44 5.96
N ASN A 87 14.65 34.37 7.27
CA ASN A 87 13.67 35.17 8.00
C ASN A 87 12.26 35.16 7.38
N GLY A 88 11.82 34.01 6.85
CA GLY A 88 10.50 33.84 6.25
C GLY A 88 10.36 34.24 4.77
N ALA A 89 11.44 34.65 4.10
CA ALA A 89 11.40 34.96 2.67
C ALA A 89 11.04 33.72 1.81
N VAL A 90 11.44 32.53 2.26
CA VAL A 90 11.01 31.24 1.70
C VAL A 90 9.72 30.84 2.41
N GLY A 91 8.62 30.83 1.67
CA GLY A 91 7.28 30.71 2.22
C GLY A 91 6.63 29.34 1.99
N LEU A 92 5.31 29.37 1.97
CA LEU A 92 4.45 28.19 1.84
C LEU A 92 4.60 27.52 0.47
N LEU A 93 4.87 28.29 -0.60
CA LEU A 93 4.97 27.77 -1.95
C LEU A 93 6.20 26.86 -2.11
N GLU A 94 7.34 27.29 -1.59
CA GLU A 94 8.58 26.53 -1.62
C GLU A 94 8.47 25.28 -0.74
N TYR A 95 7.84 25.40 0.43
CA TYR A 95 7.53 24.26 1.29
C TYR A 95 6.66 23.21 0.57
N ALA A 96 5.58 23.66 -0.08
CA ALA A 96 4.71 22.80 -0.88
C ALA A 96 5.42 22.17 -2.08
N ALA A 97 6.23 22.96 -2.80
CA ALA A 97 7.02 22.48 -3.92
C ALA A 97 8.02 21.41 -3.47
N THR A 98 8.80 21.66 -2.42
CA THR A 98 9.75 20.69 -1.87
C THR A 98 9.05 19.40 -1.47
N ALA A 99 7.95 19.47 -0.71
CA ALA A 99 7.22 18.26 -0.31
C ALA A 99 6.69 17.48 -1.52
N GLY A 100 6.03 18.15 -2.46
CA GLY A 100 5.44 17.52 -3.64
C GLY A 100 6.50 16.91 -4.58
N LEU A 101 7.52 17.68 -4.98
CA LEU A 101 8.61 17.21 -5.84
C LEU A 101 9.39 16.06 -5.20
N THR A 102 9.61 16.10 -3.89
CA THR A 102 10.29 15.00 -3.20
C THR A 102 9.49 13.71 -3.29
N VAL A 103 8.16 13.76 -3.14
CA VAL A 103 7.32 12.57 -3.32
C VAL A 103 7.32 12.09 -4.76
N VAL A 104 7.33 12.98 -5.77
CA VAL A 104 7.48 12.57 -7.18
C VAL A 104 8.74 11.72 -7.35
N VAL A 105 9.89 12.22 -6.85
CA VAL A 105 11.18 11.54 -6.96
C VAL A 105 11.16 10.20 -6.23
N ILE A 106 10.62 10.13 -5.01
CA ILE A 106 10.52 8.91 -4.22
C ILE A 106 9.66 7.87 -4.94
N VAL A 107 8.47 8.24 -5.40
CA VAL A 107 7.55 7.28 -6.04
C VAL A 107 8.17 6.73 -7.31
N PHE A 108 8.84 7.55 -8.13
CA PHE A 108 9.53 7.03 -9.32
C PHE A 108 10.77 6.19 -8.99
N SER A 109 11.46 6.46 -7.88
CA SER A 109 12.69 5.75 -7.53
C SER A 109 12.43 4.40 -6.86
N ILE A 110 11.54 4.36 -5.86
CA ILE A 110 11.31 3.16 -5.03
C ILE A 110 9.91 2.56 -5.23
N GLY A 111 9.03 3.18 -6.01
CA GLY A 111 7.70 2.66 -6.35
C GLY A 111 7.73 1.23 -6.92
N PRO A 112 8.63 0.91 -7.88
CA PRO A 112 8.77 -0.46 -8.38
C PRO A 112 9.24 -1.49 -7.33
N ILE A 113 9.79 -1.03 -6.21
CA ILE A 113 10.33 -1.87 -5.13
C ILE A 113 9.26 -2.11 -4.06
N SER A 114 8.72 -1.05 -3.45
CA SER A 114 7.82 -1.13 -2.28
C SER A 114 6.41 -0.62 -2.49
N CYS A 115 6.08 -0.13 -3.70
CA CYS A 115 4.93 0.73 -4.00
C CYS A 115 5.02 2.15 -3.43
N ALA A 116 6.14 2.50 -2.76
CA ALA A 116 6.44 3.84 -2.24
C ALA A 116 5.28 4.45 -1.45
N HIS A 117 4.76 3.73 -0.45
CA HIS A 117 3.66 4.26 0.36
C HIS A 117 4.15 5.47 1.16
N VAL A 118 5.31 5.33 1.80
CA VAL A 118 6.04 6.34 2.60
C VAL A 118 5.16 7.12 3.60
N ASN A 119 4.01 6.54 3.95
CA ASN A 119 2.92 7.15 4.70
C ASN A 119 2.02 6.05 5.30
N PRO A 120 1.87 6.01 6.64
CA PRO A 120 1.00 5.07 7.32
C PRO A 120 -0.46 5.13 6.85
N ALA A 121 -1.00 6.33 6.61
CA ALA A 121 -2.39 6.51 6.18
C ALA A 121 -2.64 5.91 4.79
N ILE A 122 -1.72 6.11 3.85
CA ILE A 122 -1.77 5.51 2.51
C ILE A 122 -1.63 3.98 2.60
N THR A 123 -0.73 3.49 3.45
CA THR A 123 -0.53 2.05 3.67
C THR A 123 -1.79 1.38 4.18
N ILE A 124 -2.46 2.00 5.16
CA ILE A 124 -3.73 1.52 5.71
C ILE A 124 -4.81 1.58 4.62
N ALA A 125 -4.93 2.68 3.88
CA ALA A 125 -5.93 2.83 2.83
C ALA A 125 -5.80 1.73 1.76
N PHE A 126 -4.60 1.46 1.23
CA PHE A 126 -4.40 0.36 0.29
C PHE A 126 -4.75 -1.00 0.88
N ALA A 127 -4.47 -1.23 2.17
CA ALA A 127 -4.87 -2.45 2.85
C ALA A 127 -6.39 -2.59 2.97
N THR A 128 -7.11 -1.49 3.25
CA THR A 128 -8.58 -1.48 3.37
C THR A 128 -9.29 -1.82 2.07
N ILE A 129 -8.75 -1.40 0.92
CA ILE A 129 -9.31 -1.72 -0.40
C ILE A 129 -8.76 -3.04 -0.99
N GLY A 130 -8.02 -3.82 -0.20
CA GLY A 130 -7.50 -5.14 -0.59
C GLY A 130 -6.34 -5.09 -1.59
N GLN A 131 -5.70 -3.94 -1.77
CA GLN A 131 -4.54 -3.76 -2.65
C GLN A 131 -3.20 -3.98 -1.93
N PHE A 132 -3.21 -4.09 -0.59
CA PHE A 132 -2.02 -4.36 0.21
C PHE A 132 -2.31 -5.35 1.35
N PRO A 133 -1.44 -6.34 1.62
CA PRO A 133 -1.69 -7.33 2.66
C PRO A 133 -1.58 -6.72 4.07
N TRP A 134 -2.64 -6.89 4.87
CA TRP A 134 -2.70 -6.39 6.26
C TRP A 134 -1.54 -6.82 7.14
N LEU A 135 -0.99 -8.03 6.93
CA LEU A 135 0.16 -8.52 7.71
C LEU A 135 1.43 -7.67 7.54
N LYS A 136 1.58 -6.96 6.40
CA LYS A 136 2.73 -6.10 6.14
C LYS A 136 2.56 -4.68 6.68
N VAL A 137 1.33 -4.27 7.02
CA VAL A 137 1.00 -2.90 7.44
C VAL A 137 1.81 -2.46 8.66
N PRO A 138 1.88 -3.23 9.77
CA PRO A 138 2.65 -2.80 10.93
C PRO A 138 4.14 -2.59 10.63
N VAL A 139 4.72 -3.46 9.79
CA VAL A 139 6.14 -3.38 9.43
C VAL A 139 6.42 -2.13 8.57
N TYR A 140 5.53 -1.80 7.63
CA TYR A 140 5.62 -0.56 6.86
C TYR A 140 5.53 0.68 7.76
N ILE A 141 4.56 0.72 8.69
CA ILE A 141 4.38 1.85 9.61
C ILE A 141 5.62 2.05 10.47
N ILE A 142 6.22 0.98 10.99
CA ILE A 142 7.46 1.03 11.76
C ILE A 142 8.59 1.57 10.88
N ALA A 143 8.77 1.03 9.67
CA ALA A 143 9.83 1.47 8.75
C ALA A 143 9.72 2.95 8.39
N GLN A 144 8.52 3.41 8.07
CA GLN A 144 8.22 4.81 7.75
C GLN A 144 8.51 5.71 8.96
N THR A 145 8.09 5.31 10.16
CA THR A 145 8.33 6.08 11.39
C THR A 145 9.83 6.15 11.71
N VAL A 146 10.56 5.05 11.59
CA VAL A 146 12.03 5.02 11.77
C VAL A 146 12.72 5.91 10.76
N GLY A 147 12.33 5.85 9.48
CA GLY A 147 12.85 6.75 8.44
C GLY A 147 12.64 8.22 8.78
N SER A 148 11.43 8.57 9.24
CA SER A 148 11.11 9.94 9.68
C SER A 148 11.96 10.39 10.88
N MET A 149 12.09 9.54 11.91
CA MET A 149 12.94 9.82 13.06
C MET A 149 14.40 10.01 12.65
N SER A 150 14.96 9.09 11.86
CA SER A 150 16.35 9.21 11.40
C SER A 150 16.59 10.49 10.62
N ALA A 151 15.66 10.91 9.76
CA ALA A 151 15.78 12.15 9.00
C ALA A 151 15.73 13.39 9.89
N THR A 152 14.80 13.44 10.84
CA THR A 152 14.71 14.54 11.80
C THR A 152 15.95 14.63 12.70
N TYR A 153 16.47 13.49 13.17
CA TYR A 153 17.68 13.47 13.99
C TYR A 153 18.89 13.95 13.19
N ILE A 154 19.15 13.37 12.01
CA ILE A 154 20.28 13.79 11.17
C ILE A 154 20.12 15.24 10.71
N GLY A 155 18.90 15.65 10.33
CA GLY A 155 18.59 17.03 9.98
C GLY A 155 18.89 18.01 11.12
N SER A 156 18.56 17.66 12.37
CA SER A 156 18.90 18.49 13.53
C SER A 156 20.40 18.69 13.70
N LEU A 157 21.22 17.67 13.41
CA LEU A 157 22.67 17.75 13.48
C LEU A 157 23.27 18.57 12.32
N VAL A 158 22.78 18.35 11.10
CA VAL A 158 23.28 19.02 9.89
C VAL A 158 22.96 20.51 9.90
N TYR A 159 21.74 20.86 10.32
CA TYR A 159 21.24 22.23 10.25
C TYR A 159 21.35 22.98 11.58
N GLY A 160 21.70 22.31 12.68
CA GLY A 160 21.79 22.92 14.01
C GLY A 160 20.45 23.39 14.57
N ILE A 161 19.32 22.89 14.03
CA ILE A 161 17.98 23.25 14.49
C ILE A 161 17.43 22.21 15.48
N LYS A 162 16.64 22.67 16.45
CA LYS A 162 15.95 21.77 17.38
C LYS A 162 14.88 20.96 16.66
N SER A 163 14.68 19.71 17.10
CA SER A 163 13.68 18.80 16.53
C SER A 163 12.24 19.30 16.66
N ASP A 164 11.97 20.18 17.62
CA ASP A 164 10.63 20.71 17.88
C ASP A 164 10.15 21.69 16.79
N VAL A 165 11.08 22.34 16.10
CA VAL A 165 10.81 23.18 14.92
C VAL A 165 10.20 22.34 13.78
N MET A 166 10.53 21.05 13.72
CA MET A 166 10.11 20.15 12.64
C MET A 166 8.74 19.50 12.90
N MET A 167 8.16 19.74 14.08
CA MET A 167 6.85 19.20 14.45
C MET A 167 5.72 19.83 13.64
N THR A 168 4.69 19.03 13.36
CA THR A 168 3.41 19.55 12.90
C THR A 168 2.54 19.95 14.10
N GLN A 169 1.97 21.14 14.09
CA GLN A 169 1.08 21.63 15.14
C GLN A 169 -0.10 22.42 14.55
N PRO A 170 -1.29 22.38 15.19
CA PRO A 170 -2.44 23.13 14.74
C PRO A 170 -2.19 24.64 14.90
N LEU A 171 -2.35 25.40 13.82
CA LEU A 171 -2.12 26.86 13.80
C LEU A 171 -3.41 27.65 14.01
N GLN A 172 -4.55 27.12 13.58
CA GLN A 172 -5.87 27.76 13.71
C GLN A 172 -6.85 26.98 14.60
N GLY A 173 -6.30 26.19 15.54
CA GLY A 173 -7.06 25.36 16.48
C GLY A 173 -7.22 23.90 16.05
N CYS A 174 -7.58 23.05 17.02
CA CYS A 174 -7.63 21.59 16.82
C CYS A 174 -8.73 21.16 15.84
N ASN A 175 -9.91 21.80 15.89
CA ASN A 175 -11.04 21.40 15.04
C ASN A 175 -10.79 21.70 13.55
N SER A 176 -10.26 22.89 13.24
CA SER A 176 -9.91 23.26 11.86
C SER A 176 -8.78 22.40 11.32
N ALA A 177 -7.74 22.13 12.13
CA ALA A 177 -6.65 21.24 11.77
C ALA A 177 -7.12 19.81 11.51
N PHE A 178 -8.02 19.28 12.33
CA PHE A 178 -8.60 17.95 12.12
C PHE A 178 -9.31 17.83 10.78
N TRP A 179 -10.25 18.73 10.49
CA TRP A 179 -11.04 18.65 9.26
C TRP A 179 -10.21 18.89 8.00
N VAL A 180 -9.26 19.84 8.03
CA VAL A 180 -8.41 20.10 6.87
C VAL A 180 -7.51 18.91 6.57
N GLU A 181 -6.98 18.22 7.60
CA GLU A 181 -6.17 17.01 7.45
C GLU A 181 -6.98 15.82 6.91
N VAL A 182 -8.24 15.65 7.36
CA VAL A 182 -9.16 14.64 6.81
C VAL A 182 -9.40 14.91 5.32
N ILE A 183 -9.80 16.13 4.96
CA ILE A 183 -10.19 16.48 3.58
C ILE A 183 -8.99 16.41 2.65
N ALA A 184 -7.83 16.94 3.05
CA ALA A 184 -6.63 16.92 2.25
C ALA A 184 -6.14 15.49 1.98
N THR A 185 -6.10 14.64 3.01
CA THR A 185 -5.66 13.24 2.85
C THR A 185 -6.69 12.42 2.06
N PHE A 186 -7.98 12.73 2.18
CA PHE A 186 -9.02 12.19 1.32
C PHE A 186 -8.77 12.50 -0.15
N ILE A 187 -8.49 13.77 -0.50
CA ILE A 187 -8.22 14.16 -1.88
C ILE A 187 -6.98 13.44 -2.42
N ILE A 188 -5.89 13.42 -1.65
CA ILE A 188 -4.65 12.72 -2.03
C ILE A 188 -4.95 11.24 -2.33
N MET A 189 -5.60 10.54 -1.40
CA MET A 189 -5.80 9.10 -1.54
C MET A 189 -6.82 8.77 -2.62
N PHE A 190 -7.86 9.61 -2.83
CA PHE A 190 -8.79 9.46 -3.94
C PHE A 190 -8.07 9.53 -5.29
N LEU A 191 -7.19 10.52 -5.48
CA LEU A 191 -6.40 10.67 -6.72
C LEU A 191 -5.42 9.52 -6.91
N ILE A 192 -4.75 9.07 -5.84
CA ILE A 192 -3.84 7.92 -5.89
C ILE A 192 -4.61 6.63 -6.24
N ALA A 193 -5.77 6.40 -5.63
CA ALA A 193 -6.61 5.23 -5.91
C ALA A 193 -7.09 5.22 -7.37
N ALA A 194 -7.36 6.39 -7.94
CA ALA A 194 -7.72 6.54 -9.34
C ALA A 194 -6.63 6.08 -10.31
N LEU A 195 -5.39 6.48 -10.05
CA LEU A 195 -4.28 6.21 -10.96
C LEU A 195 -3.72 4.80 -10.81
N THR A 196 -3.78 4.23 -9.61
CA THR A 196 -3.37 2.84 -9.36
C THR A 196 -4.34 1.83 -9.96
N SER A 197 -5.55 2.27 -10.31
CA SER A 197 -6.63 1.42 -10.82
C SER A 197 -6.73 1.36 -12.34
N GLU A 198 -6.17 2.33 -13.07
CA GLU A 198 -6.24 2.47 -14.53
C GLU A 198 -5.16 1.64 -15.26
N SER A 199 -5.49 1.13 -16.46
CA SER A 199 -4.58 0.27 -17.23
C SER A 199 -3.46 1.05 -17.94
N GLN A 200 -2.21 0.68 -17.65
CA GLN A 200 -0.91 0.87 -18.34
C GLN A 200 -0.51 2.26 -18.91
N SER A 201 -1.40 3.09 -19.46
CA SER A 201 -1.02 4.37 -20.08
C SER A 201 -0.88 5.51 -19.07
N VAL A 202 -1.78 5.62 -18.09
CA VAL A 202 -1.78 6.69 -17.07
C VAL A 202 -0.93 6.33 -15.84
N GLY A 203 -0.63 5.04 -15.64
CA GLY A 203 0.17 4.56 -14.52
C GLY A 203 1.61 5.08 -14.52
N HIS A 204 2.16 5.43 -15.69
CA HIS A 204 3.49 6.03 -15.82
C HIS A 204 3.56 7.45 -15.22
N PHE A 205 2.43 8.14 -15.06
CA PHE A 205 2.37 9.47 -14.43
C PHE A 205 1.92 9.43 -12.96
N SER A 206 1.74 8.24 -12.39
CA SER A 206 1.24 8.06 -11.01
C SER A 206 2.09 8.80 -9.98
N GLY A 207 3.43 8.73 -10.08
CA GLY A 207 4.34 9.45 -9.20
C GLY A 207 4.21 10.97 -9.32
N LEU A 208 4.07 11.49 -10.54
CA LEU A 208 3.90 12.92 -10.79
C LEU A 208 2.60 13.44 -10.15
N VAL A 209 1.48 12.76 -10.39
CA VAL A 209 0.19 13.20 -9.83
C VAL A 209 0.16 13.05 -8.32
N ALA A 210 0.72 11.99 -7.75
CA ALA A 210 0.80 11.82 -6.30
C ALA A 210 1.57 12.98 -5.64
N GLY A 211 2.72 13.36 -6.20
CA GLY A 211 3.50 14.47 -5.68
C GLY A 211 2.84 15.83 -5.88
N ILE A 212 2.22 16.09 -7.03
CA ILE A 212 1.45 17.33 -7.26
C ILE A 212 0.27 17.41 -6.28
N ALA A 213 -0.47 16.32 -6.07
CA ALA A 213 -1.59 16.28 -5.12
C ALA A 213 -1.13 16.63 -3.71
N ILE A 214 0.03 16.12 -3.27
CA ILE A 214 0.62 16.46 -1.98
C ILE A 214 1.04 17.93 -1.92
N GLY A 215 1.71 18.45 -2.95
CA GLY A 215 2.09 19.86 -3.00
C GLY A 215 0.89 20.79 -2.90
N LEU A 216 -0.17 20.54 -3.68
CA LEU A 216 -1.42 21.29 -3.62
C LEU A 216 -2.09 21.18 -2.24
N ALA A 217 -2.10 19.99 -1.67
CA ALA A 217 -2.68 19.77 -0.35
C ALA A 217 -1.88 20.50 0.75
N VAL A 218 -0.55 20.58 0.64
CA VAL A 218 0.30 21.39 1.53
C VAL A 218 -0.03 22.88 1.43
N LEU A 219 -0.26 23.42 0.23
CA LEU A 219 -0.68 24.83 0.06
C LEU A 219 -1.99 25.14 0.80
N ILE A 220 -2.92 24.18 0.85
CA ILE A 220 -4.22 24.34 1.50
C ILE A 220 -4.10 24.14 3.02
N THR A 221 -3.36 23.11 3.43
CA THR A 221 -3.28 22.67 4.84
C THR A 221 -2.27 23.45 5.67
N GLY A 222 -1.23 24.00 5.04
CA GLY A 222 -0.09 24.64 5.71
C GLY A 222 -0.49 25.70 6.73
N PRO A 223 -1.28 26.72 6.37
CA PRO A 223 -1.67 27.81 7.28
C PRO A 223 -2.61 27.40 8.42
N ILE A 224 -3.22 26.21 8.36
CA ILE A 224 -4.25 25.77 9.31
C ILE A 224 -3.69 24.69 10.24
N SER A 225 -3.02 23.70 9.67
CA SER A 225 -2.59 22.47 10.35
C SER A 225 -1.09 22.22 10.28
N GLY A 226 -0.32 23.00 9.51
CA GLY A 226 1.09 22.74 9.21
C GLY A 226 1.32 21.69 8.11
N GLY A 227 0.26 21.15 7.51
CA GLY A 227 0.32 20.25 6.36
C GLY A 227 1.06 18.95 6.64
N SER A 228 0.40 18.03 7.32
CA SER A 228 0.89 16.69 7.59
C SER A 228 0.53 15.69 6.51
N MET A 229 -0.76 15.31 6.47
CA MET A 229 -1.36 14.23 5.68
C MET A 229 -0.68 12.86 5.84
N ASN A 230 0.23 12.73 6.81
CA ASN A 230 1.10 11.57 6.96
C ASN A 230 1.48 11.35 8.44
N PRO A 231 0.94 10.29 9.08
CA PRO A 231 1.23 10.02 10.48
C PRO A 231 2.73 9.86 10.79
N ALA A 232 3.53 9.27 9.89
CA ALA A 232 4.97 9.13 10.12
C ALA A 232 5.67 10.51 10.12
N ARG A 233 5.28 11.41 9.21
CA ARG A 233 5.82 12.78 9.10
C ARG A 233 5.57 13.62 10.35
N SER A 234 4.48 13.38 11.08
CA SER A 234 4.22 14.06 12.35
C SER A 234 4.81 13.31 13.55
N LEU A 235 4.79 11.97 13.52
CA LEU A 235 5.23 11.15 14.64
C LEU A 235 6.75 11.15 14.84
N GLY A 236 7.54 11.15 13.77
CA GLY A 236 9.01 11.13 13.88
C GLY A 236 9.58 12.31 14.69
N PRO A 237 9.26 13.57 14.32
CA PRO A 237 9.63 14.72 15.12
C PRO A 237 9.07 14.71 16.54
N ALA A 238 7.82 14.29 16.72
CA ALA A 238 7.18 14.22 18.04
C ALA A 238 7.91 13.25 19.00
N ILE A 239 8.34 12.09 18.50
CA ILE A 239 9.12 11.12 19.27
C ILE A 239 10.48 11.70 19.67
N LEU A 240 11.20 12.34 18.74
CA LEU A 240 12.52 12.90 19.03
C LEU A 240 12.48 14.10 19.98
N SER A 241 11.45 14.93 19.88
CA SER A 241 11.27 16.08 20.75
C SER A 241 10.59 15.74 22.08
N TRP A 242 10.14 14.50 22.27
CA TRP A 242 9.31 14.07 23.41
C TRP A 242 8.07 14.96 23.62
N LYS A 243 7.44 15.41 22.52
CA LYS A 243 6.27 16.29 22.53
C LYS A 243 5.15 15.68 21.71
N PHE A 244 4.11 15.20 22.38
CA PHE A 244 2.98 14.50 21.75
C PHE A 244 1.66 15.29 21.77
N LYS A 245 1.71 16.56 22.13
CA LYS A 245 0.52 17.42 22.16
C LYS A 245 -0.11 17.45 20.76
N ASP A 246 -1.42 17.22 20.69
CA ASP A 246 -2.24 17.25 19.47
C ASP A 246 -1.85 16.23 18.37
N ILE A 247 -0.93 15.30 18.65
CA ILE A 247 -0.45 14.29 17.68
C ILE A 247 -1.57 13.37 17.20
N TRP A 248 -2.58 13.15 18.03
CA TRP A 248 -3.73 12.32 17.72
C TRP A 248 -4.46 12.80 16.46
N ILE A 249 -4.46 14.11 16.19
CA ILE A 249 -5.05 14.69 14.98
C ILE A 249 -4.33 14.14 13.75
N TYR A 250 -3.01 14.21 13.75
CA TYR A 250 -2.17 13.80 12.62
C TYR A 250 -2.03 12.28 12.45
N ILE A 251 -2.54 11.50 13.41
CA ILE A 251 -2.68 10.05 13.27
C ILE A 251 -4.09 9.74 12.74
N LEU A 252 -5.12 10.23 13.43
CA LEU A 252 -6.51 9.85 13.14
C LEU A 252 -7.04 10.50 11.86
N ALA A 253 -6.87 11.82 11.69
CA ALA A 253 -7.43 12.56 10.57
C ALA A 253 -6.89 12.06 9.21
N PRO A 254 -5.56 11.88 9.03
CA PRO A 254 -5.05 11.32 7.78
C PRO A 254 -5.55 9.90 7.51
N CYS A 255 -5.61 9.03 8.51
CA CYS A 255 -6.13 7.67 8.34
C CYS A 255 -7.60 7.66 7.91
N VAL A 256 -8.45 8.45 8.56
CA VAL A 256 -9.87 8.57 8.21
C VAL A 256 -10.03 9.11 6.79
N GLY A 257 -9.32 10.19 6.45
CA GLY A 257 -9.34 10.78 5.12
C GLY A 257 -8.90 9.80 4.05
N ALA A 258 -7.75 9.15 4.22
CA ALA A 258 -7.20 8.21 3.25
C ALA A 258 -8.16 7.03 2.99
N VAL A 259 -8.69 6.41 4.05
CA VAL A 259 -9.63 5.29 3.91
C VAL A 259 -10.91 5.73 3.21
N ALA A 260 -11.48 6.87 3.60
CA ALA A 260 -12.68 7.40 2.95
C ALA A 260 -12.45 7.69 1.45
N GLY A 261 -11.30 8.28 1.10
CA GLY A 261 -10.94 8.59 -0.29
C GLY A 261 -10.78 7.34 -1.15
N ALA A 262 -10.10 6.33 -0.61
CA ALA A 262 -9.92 5.04 -1.27
C ALA A 262 -11.26 4.30 -1.47
N LEU A 263 -12.10 4.24 -0.44
CA LEU A 263 -13.41 3.58 -0.51
C LEU A 263 -14.36 4.28 -1.47
N LEU A 264 -14.39 5.62 -1.46
CA LEU A 264 -15.24 6.37 -2.38
C LEU A 264 -14.81 6.13 -3.84
N TYR A 265 -13.50 6.14 -4.12
CA TYR A 265 -13.01 5.82 -5.45
C TYR A 265 -13.44 4.40 -5.88
N CYS A 266 -13.29 3.41 -5.00
CA CYS A 266 -13.76 2.04 -5.27
C CYS A 266 -15.27 1.96 -5.51
N PHE A 267 -16.06 2.81 -4.85
CA PHE A 267 -17.52 2.86 -5.01
C PHE A 267 -17.93 3.47 -6.36
N ILE A 268 -17.30 4.57 -6.79
CA ILE A 268 -17.65 5.24 -8.05
C ILE A 268 -17.10 4.53 -9.29
N ARG A 269 -16.02 3.74 -9.12
CA ARG A 269 -15.38 3.04 -10.23
C ARG A 269 -16.35 2.02 -10.81
N LEU A 270 -16.77 2.25 -12.06
CA LEU A 270 -17.60 1.31 -12.81
C LEU A 270 -16.85 -0.03 -12.91
N ARG A 271 -17.45 -1.10 -12.37
CA ARG A 271 -17.00 -2.46 -12.67
C ARG A 271 -17.26 -2.67 -14.15
N GLY A 272 -16.20 -2.79 -14.95
CA GLY A 272 -16.33 -3.08 -16.38
C GLY A 272 -17.30 -4.24 -16.56
N GLN A 273 -18.34 -4.02 -17.37
CA GLN A 273 -19.22 -5.09 -17.80
C GLN A 273 -18.32 -6.19 -18.36
N HIS A 274 -18.44 -7.39 -17.80
CA HIS A 274 -18.07 -8.58 -18.52
C HIS A 274 -18.83 -8.51 -19.85
N CYS A 275 -18.13 -8.26 -20.95
CA CYS A 275 -18.68 -8.53 -22.27
C CYS A 275 -18.84 -10.05 -22.34
N SER A 276 -19.95 -10.52 -21.77
CA SER A 276 -20.42 -11.88 -21.88
C SER A 276 -20.95 -11.97 -23.29
N THR A 277 -20.13 -12.53 -24.17
CA THR A 277 -20.52 -13.21 -25.41
C THR A 277 -22.04 -13.38 -25.58
N LEU A 278 -22.65 -12.57 -26.44
CA LEU A 278 -23.87 -13.00 -27.11
C LEU A 278 -23.46 -14.03 -28.17
N SER A 279 -23.91 -15.25 -27.93
CA SER A 279 -24.02 -16.40 -28.82
C SER A 279 -24.35 -16.07 -30.28
N SER A 280 -23.60 -16.68 -31.20
CA SER A 280 -24.16 -17.25 -32.43
C SER A 280 -23.49 -18.62 -32.65
N PRO A 281 -24.26 -19.70 -32.93
CA PRO A 281 -23.68 -21.03 -33.12
C PRO A 281 -23.20 -21.14 -34.57
N ASN A 282 -21.92 -21.43 -34.76
CA ASN A 282 -21.52 -22.14 -35.97
C ASN A 282 -20.53 -23.25 -35.65
N ILE A 283 -20.96 -24.43 -36.07
CA ILE A 283 -20.35 -25.74 -35.91
C ILE A 283 -19.19 -25.83 -36.88
N SER A 284 -17.98 -25.98 -36.34
CA SER A 284 -16.94 -26.92 -36.79
C SER A 284 -15.60 -26.49 -36.19
N ASP A 285 -15.20 -27.11 -35.09
CA ASP A 285 -13.81 -27.55 -34.87
C ASP A 285 -13.71 -28.33 -33.56
N VAL A 286 -13.46 -29.63 -33.71
CA VAL A 286 -13.28 -30.59 -32.62
C VAL A 286 -11.81 -30.56 -32.17
N ALA A 287 -11.66 -30.56 -30.83
CA ALA A 287 -10.49 -30.94 -30.04
C ALA A 287 -9.29 -29.97 -29.95
N ARG A 288 -9.24 -29.19 -28.85
CA ARG A 288 -8.00 -29.01 -28.03
C ARG A 288 -8.36 -28.86 -26.53
N PRO A 289 -7.54 -29.37 -25.60
CA PRO A 289 -7.80 -29.21 -24.16
C PRO A 289 -7.57 -27.78 -23.69
N ILE A 290 -8.40 -27.38 -22.74
CA ILE A 290 -8.47 -26.10 -22.03
C ILE A 290 -7.09 -25.63 -21.53
N PRO A 291 -6.64 -24.39 -21.79
CA PRO A 291 -5.72 -23.73 -20.87
C PRO A 291 -6.55 -23.00 -19.81
N LEU A 292 -6.41 -23.43 -18.56
CA LEU A 292 -6.80 -22.63 -17.39
C LEU A 292 -6.21 -21.24 -17.55
N CYS A 293 -7.06 -20.23 -17.80
CA CYS A 293 -6.62 -18.85 -17.75
C CYS A 293 -6.47 -18.45 -16.28
N SER A 294 -5.29 -18.77 -15.74
CA SER A 294 -4.87 -18.34 -14.41
C SER A 294 -4.87 -16.82 -14.40
N ARG A 295 -5.59 -16.25 -13.44
CA ARG A 295 -5.57 -14.85 -13.02
C ARG A 295 -4.12 -14.41 -12.78
N ARG A 296 -3.45 -13.89 -13.82
CA ARG A 296 -2.09 -13.34 -13.71
C ARG A 296 -2.18 -11.83 -13.52
N SER A 297 -2.56 -11.43 -12.31
CA SER A 297 -2.09 -10.17 -11.73
C SER A 297 -0.59 -10.33 -11.52
N GLY A 298 0.20 -10.08 -12.57
CA GLY A 298 1.66 -10.07 -12.47
C GLY A 298 2.13 -8.86 -11.68
N PRO A 299 3.17 -8.98 -10.84
CA PRO A 299 3.80 -7.82 -10.23
C PRO A 299 4.48 -6.97 -11.32
N MET A 300 4.47 -5.66 -11.11
CA MET A 300 5.09 -4.58 -11.91
C MET A 300 6.58 -4.80 -12.31
N ILE A 301 7.21 -5.89 -11.85
CA ILE A 301 8.62 -6.25 -12.04
C ILE A 301 8.91 -6.77 -13.46
N LEU A 302 7.98 -7.50 -14.10
CA LEU A 302 8.25 -8.17 -15.39
C LEU A 302 8.23 -7.25 -16.62
N LEU A 303 7.80 -5.99 -16.46
CA LEU A 303 7.68 -5.02 -17.56
C LEU A 303 8.80 -3.97 -17.57
N VAL A 304 9.44 -3.69 -16.43
CA VAL A 304 10.58 -2.76 -16.37
C VAL A 304 11.79 -3.30 -17.13
N GLU A 305 12.03 -4.62 -17.07
CA GLU A 305 13.15 -5.24 -17.78
C GLU A 305 12.99 -5.15 -19.31
N LYS A 306 11.77 -5.33 -19.83
CA LYS A 306 11.48 -5.16 -21.27
C LYS A 306 11.61 -3.72 -21.73
N ASN A 307 11.20 -2.75 -20.92
CA ASN A 307 11.27 -1.32 -21.26
C ASN A 307 12.69 -0.75 -21.11
N TRP A 308 13.49 -1.24 -20.16
CA TRP A 308 14.91 -0.88 -20.03
C TRP A 308 15.71 -1.34 -21.25
N ILE A 309 15.44 -2.55 -21.76
CA ILE A 309 16.08 -3.06 -23.00
C ILE A 309 15.65 -2.26 -24.23
N LEU A 310 14.40 -1.77 -24.29
CA LEU A 310 13.92 -0.93 -25.39
C LEU A 310 14.50 0.49 -25.33
N LEU A 311 14.64 1.08 -24.13
CA LEU A 311 15.28 2.37 -23.92
C LEU A 311 16.79 2.31 -24.18
N SER A 312 17.49 1.26 -23.76
CA SER A 312 18.92 1.11 -24.05
C SER A 312 19.17 0.99 -25.55
N LYS A 313 18.34 0.22 -26.27
CA LYS A 313 18.40 0.12 -27.74
C LYS A 313 18.06 1.43 -28.45
N GLY A 314 17.13 2.22 -27.90
CA GLY A 314 16.80 3.54 -28.42
C GLY A 314 17.94 4.56 -28.28
N VAL A 315 18.63 4.54 -27.13
CA VAL A 315 19.79 5.40 -26.85
C VAL A 315 21.01 5.00 -27.69
N GLU A 316 21.26 3.70 -27.87
CA GLU A 316 22.32 3.20 -28.75
C GLU A 316 22.06 3.55 -30.23
N GLY A 317 20.80 3.42 -30.69
CA GLY A 317 20.40 3.81 -32.04
C GLY A 317 20.53 5.32 -32.30
N PHE A 318 20.29 6.14 -31.28
CA PHE A 318 20.50 7.60 -31.35
C PHE A 318 21.99 7.96 -31.36
N SER A 319 22.81 7.30 -30.54
CA SER A 319 24.27 7.47 -30.52
C SER A 319 24.94 7.08 -31.84
N GLN A 320 24.46 6.00 -32.50
CA GLN A 320 24.94 5.62 -33.83
C GLN A 320 24.54 6.63 -34.91
N ARG A 321 23.32 7.16 -34.87
CA ARG A 321 22.87 8.21 -35.83
C ARG A 321 23.67 9.51 -35.73
N LEU A 322 24.12 9.86 -34.53
CA LEU A 322 24.99 11.03 -34.32
C LEU A 322 26.42 10.78 -34.84
N ARG A 323 26.94 9.55 -34.71
CA ARG A 323 28.26 9.17 -35.25
C ARG A 323 28.30 9.14 -36.78
N THR A 324 27.21 8.78 -37.45
CA THR A 324 27.13 8.77 -38.91
C THR A 324 26.93 10.15 -39.56
N LYS A 325 26.60 11.19 -38.77
CA LYS A 325 26.32 12.54 -39.28
C LYS A 325 27.50 13.52 -39.24
N GLY A 326 28.70 13.08 -38.90
CA GLY A 326 29.95 13.82 -39.14
C GLY A 326 29.92 15.29 -38.68
N ILE A 327 29.58 15.54 -37.41
CA ILE A 327 29.73 16.87 -36.81
C ILE A 327 31.11 16.92 -36.15
N PRO A 328 32.06 17.73 -36.65
CA PRO A 328 33.38 17.85 -36.04
C PRO A 328 33.29 18.56 -34.69
N TYR A 329 33.90 17.97 -33.67
CA TYR A 329 34.12 18.59 -32.37
C TYR A 329 35.32 19.52 -32.49
N ASP A 330 35.08 20.81 -32.56
CA ASP A 330 36.08 21.79 -32.19
C ASP A 330 35.37 22.97 -31.53
N VAL A 331 35.81 23.33 -30.32
CA VAL A 331 35.88 24.67 -29.72
C VAL A 331 36.23 24.47 -28.24
N HIS A 332 37.52 24.61 -27.96
CA HIS A 332 38.03 25.03 -26.67
C HIS A 332 37.50 26.45 -26.35
N HIS A 333 36.82 26.64 -25.21
CA HIS A 333 36.80 27.95 -24.56
C HIS A 333 37.10 27.82 -23.07
N LYS A 334 38.24 28.41 -22.71
CA LYS A 334 38.70 28.72 -21.35
C LYS A 334 37.69 29.64 -20.66
N PHE A 335 37.32 29.33 -19.42
CA PHE A 335 36.75 30.29 -18.48
C PHE A 335 37.90 30.98 -17.72
N PRO A 336 37.94 32.33 -17.62
CA PRO A 336 38.80 32.99 -16.64
C PRO A 336 38.16 32.91 -15.25
N LEU A 337 39.05 32.91 -14.24
CA LEU A 337 38.80 32.85 -12.79
C LEU A 337 37.90 33.97 -12.28
#